data_AF-G2YED4-F1
#
_entry.id   AF-G2YED4-F1
#
_cell.length_a   1.000
_cell.length_b   1.000
_cell.length_c   1.000
_cell.angle_alpha   90.00
_cell.angle_beta   90.00
_cell.angle_gamma   90.00
#
_symmetry.space_group_name_H-M   'P 1'
#
loop_
_entity.id
_entity.type
_entity.pdbx_description
1 polymer ?
#
loop_
_entity_poly.entity_id
_entity_poly.type
_entity_poly.pdbx_seq_one_letter_code
_entity_poly.pdbx_strand_id
1 'polypeptide(L)'
;MLQELFDLVRSQAGAWRIGLEVAFDACVILIILNRVYVTASIYRNRPRNILISGPKLRLGKWLSSIKYVIGAPDIIQKAYNQANGKPFAIPALDEYQVFVSSEEHIAEINRSSQDHLSLHDAMEDRIKAKYTFYGFETGEIDPHDTVPGRVLKFLLRTNQPALRPRIQEKIEEAFSKVLSKGKPVNDWTSVSVLGLSKDIGLRINCQVLVGDELANNQDYVDAVLRYSNDVVLSMEFCRYMPAFIIPYACPAIMAWSGAMKKIAAHIRPLVIQRLRYIEEKKILPSDCITWVIESSTTPRQRTVERIVQQIIALTFASAHQLPLALTFTIYNLCLHPEYIEPLNEEIRTMLSLPEEVHYKNRPS
;
A
#
# COMPACT_ATOMS: atom_id res chain seq x y z
N MET A 1 -1.42 -34.86 48.92
CA MET A 1 -2.47 -34.20 48.12
C MET A 1 -2.08 -32.81 47.60
N LEU A 2 -2.02 -31.74 48.41
CA LEU A 2 -1.63 -30.39 47.91
C LEU A 2 -0.18 -30.33 47.40
N GLN A 3 0.74 -31.01 48.07
CA GLN A 3 2.16 -31.04 47.74
C GLN A 3 2.44 -31.82 46.44
N GLU A 4 1.77 -32.96 46.25
CA GLU A 4 1.82 -33.75 45.00
C GLU A 4 1.26 -32.96 43.80
N LEU A 5 0.24 -32.13 44.02
CA LEU A 5 -0.34 -31.29 42.98
C LEU A 5 0.62 -30.15 42.58
N PHE A 6 1.33 -29.58 43.55
CA PHE A 6 2.41 -28.60 43.29
C PHE A 6 3.60 -29.22 42.54
N ASP A 7 4.02 -30.42 42.91
CA ASP A 7 5.12 -31.12 42.24
C ASP A 7 4.74 -31.53 40.81
N LEU A 8 3.49 -31.95 40.57
CA LEU A 8 2.96 -32.23 39.24
C LEU A 8 2.95 -30.98 38.36
N VAL A 9 2.46 -29.84 38.88
CA VAL A 9 2.44 -28.56 38.16
C VAL A 9 3.86 -28.07 37.86
N ARG A 10 4.81 -28.24 38.80
CA ARG A 10 6.21 -27.86 38.61
C ARG A 10 6.93 -28.74 37.59
N SER A 11 6.67 -30.05 37.61
CA SER A 11 7.18 -31.02 36.63
C SER A 11 6.63 -30.73 35.23
N GLN A 12 5.31 -30.47 35.12
CA GLN A 12 4.71 -30.07 33.86
C GLN A 12 5.28 -28.74 33.38
N ALA A 13 5.39 -27.72 34.22
CA ALA A 13 5.99 -26.43 33.86
C ALA A 13 7.44 -26.57 33.36
N GLY A 14 8.23 -27.48 33.96
CA GLY A 14 9.56 -27.84 33.47
C GLY A 14 9.54 -28.48 32.09
N ALA A 15 8.64 -29.44 31.85
CA ALA A 15 8.47 -30.09 30.55
C ALA A 15 7.99 -29.10 29.46
N TRP A 16 7.08 -28.20 29.79
CA TRP A 16 6.64 -27.11 28.91
C TRP A 16 7.79 -26.16 28.55
N ARG A 17 8.63 -25.82 29.52
CA ARG A 17 9.80 -24.97 29.31
C ARG A 17 10.83 -25.64 28.40
N ILE A 18 11.15 -26.92 28.63
CA ILE A 18 12.07 -27.68 27.76
C ILE A 18 11.49 -27.81 26.35
N GLY A 19 10.19 -28.08 26.23
CA GLY A 19 9.50 -28.13 24.93
C GLY A 19 9.54 -26.79 24.19
N LEU A 20 9.38 -25.67 24.89
CA LEU A 20 9.50 -24.33 24.32
C LEU A 20 10.92 -23.99 23.89
N GLU A 21 11.93 -24.34 24.68
CA GLU A 21 13.35 -24.12 24.34
C GLU A 21 13.76 -24.95 23.11
N VAL A 22 13.38 -26.24 23.06
CA VAL A 22 13.63 -27.10 21.88
C VAL A 22 12.90 -26.58 20.64
N ALA A 23 11.66 -26.12 20.77
CA ALA A 23 10.92 -25.54 19.66
C ALA A 23 11.57 -24.23 19.17
N PHE A 24 12.04 -23.39 20.08
CA PHE A 24 12.77 -22.16 19.75
C PHE A 24 14.05 -22.47 18.98
N ASP A 25 14.87 -23.42 19.48
CA ASP A 25 16.12 -23.82 18.83
C ASP A 25 15.85 -24.43 17.45
N ALA A 26 14.82 -25.28 17.31
CA ALA A 26 14.41 -25.83 16.02
C ALA A 26 13.98 -24.73 15.03
N CYS A 27 13.23 -23.73 15.49
CA CYS A 27 12.87 -22.56 14.68
C CYS A 27 14.10 -21.77 14.23
N VAL A 28 15.06 -21.53 15.13
CA VAL A 28 16.31 -20.84 14.80
C VAL A 28 17.11 -21.62 13.76
N ILE A 29 17.23 -22.95 13.93
CA ILE A 29 17.91 -23.82 12.96
C ILE A 29 17.20 -23.77 11.59
N LEU A 30 15.86 -23.87 11.55
CA LEU A 30 15.10 -23.78 10.30
C LEU A 30 15.28 -22.43 9.60
N ILE A 31 15.34 -21.33 10.36
CA ILE A 31 15.64 -20.00 9.81
C ILE A 31 17.05 -19.99 9.20
N ILE A 32 18.06 -20.51 9.90
CA ILE A 32 19.44 -20.60 9.40
C ILE A 32 19.49 -21.45 8.12
N LEU A 33 18.88 -22.63 8.12
CA LEU A 33 18.83 -23.53 6.96
C LEU A 33 18.11 -22.87 5.78
N ASN A 34 16.98 -22.20 6.01
CA ASN A 34 16.29 -21.42 4.99
C ASN A 34 17.21 -20.33 4.42
N ARG A 35 17.99 -19.64 5.25
CA ARG A 35 18.94 -18.61 4.78
C ARG A 35 20.09 -19.17 3.96
N VAL A 36 20.61 -20.34 4.34
CA VAL A 36 21.60 -21.05 3.52
C VAL A 36 20.99 -21.44 2.17
N TYR A 37 19.77 -21.99 2.17
CA TYR A 37 19.03 -22.36 0.97
C TYR A 37 18.78 -21.15 0.06
N VAL A 38 18.26 -20.04 0.59
CA VAL A 38 18.00 -18.80 -0.17
C VAL A 38 19.30 -18.26 -0.77
N THR A 39 20.38 -18.21 0.02
CA THR A 39 21.68 -17.75 -0.48
C THR A 39 22.18 -18.65 -1.63
N ALA A 40 22.10 -19.97 -1.48
CA ALA A 40 22.46 -20.91 -2.53
C ALA A 40 21.57 -20.78 -3.77
N SER A 41 20.26 -20.57 -3.57
CA SER A 41 19.28 -20.35 -4.64
C SER A 41 19.59 -19.08 -5.43
N ILE A 42 19.90 -17.96 -4.75
CA ILE A 42 20.34 -16.71 -5.40
C ILE A 42 21.56 -16.97 -6.26
N TYR A 43 22.60 -17.62 -5.72
CA TYR A 43 23.81 -17.92 -6.49
C TYR A 43 23.56 -18.85 -7.69
N ARG A 44 22.63 -19.81 -7.56
CA ARG A 44 22.21 -20.71 -8.64
C ARG A 44 21.42 -19.97 -9.72
N ASN A 45 20.51 -19.08 -9.34
CA ASN A 45 19.64 -18.31 -10.22
C ASN A 45 20.25 -16.97 -10.64
N ARG A 46 21.58 -16.87 -10.59
CA ARG A 46 22.30 -15.66 -10.96
C ARG A 46 22.02 -15.30 -12.42
N PRO A 47 21.50 -14.09 -12.70
CA PRO A 47 21.26 -13.65 -14.07
C PRO A 47 22.53 -13.72 -14.92
N ARG A 48 22.38 -14.22 -16.14
CA ARG A 48 23.46 -14.29 -17.13
C ARG A 48 23.42 -13.05 -18.02
N ASN A 49 24.58 -12.64 -18.54
CA ASN A 49 24.72 -11.58 -19.54
C ASN A 49 24.26 -10.16 -19.11
N ILE A 50 24.11 -9.90 -17.81
CA ILE A 50 23.83 -8.55 -17.29
C ILE A 50 24.84 -8.14 -16.23
N LEU A 51 25.07 -6.84 -16.09
CA LEU A 51 25.96 -6.31 -15.05
C LEU A 51 25.35 -6.60 -13.69
N ILE A 52 26.15 -7.20 -12.78
CA ILE A 52 25.72 -7.36 -11.39
C ILE A 52 26.52 -6.36 -10.56
N SER A 53 25.80 -5.38 -10.00
CA SER A 53 26.39 -4.35 -9.16
C SER A 53 25.73 -4.39 -7.78
N GLY A 54 26.53 -4.21 -6.73
CA GLY A 54 26.09 -4.34 -5.34
C GLY A 54 27.00 -5.22 -4.50
N PRO A 55 26.82 -5.22 -3.17
CA PRO A 55 27.62 -6.03 -2.26
C PRO A 55 27.46 -7.52 -2.57
N LYS A 56 28.58 -8.24 -2.67
CA LYS A 56 28.54 -9.71 -2.76
C LYS A 56 27.91 -10.27 -1.48
N LEU A 57 26.81 -11.03 -1.61
CA LEU A 57 26.15 -11.78 -0.54
C LEU A 57 27.07 -12.87 0.03
N ARG A 58 28.08 -12.50 0.81
CA ARG A 58 28.94 -13.48 1.50
C ARG A 58 28.17 -14.11 2.66
N LEU A 59 28.38 -15.42 2.87
CA LEU A 59 27.90 -16.16 4.05
C LEU A 59 28.26 -15.37 5.34
N GLY A 60 27.27 -15.11 6.19
CA GLY A 60 27.43 -14.37 7.46
C GLY A 60 27.21 -12.84 7.39
N LYS A 61 26.98 -12.25 6.21
CA LYS A 61 26.65 -10.81 6.08
C LYS A 61 25.15 -10.55 5.90
N TRP A 62 24.27 -11.22 6.65
CA TRP A 62 22.82 -10.95 6.60
C TRP A 62 22.49 -9.47 6.93
N LEU A 63 23.25 -8.84 7.83
CA LEU A 63 23.16 -7.40 8.12
C LEU A 63 23.49 -6.50 6.90
N SER A 64 24.14 -7.02 5.85
CA SER A 64 24.39 -6.25 4.62
C SER A 64 23.12 -6.02 3.80
N SER A 65 22.10 -6.86 3.97
CA SER A 65 20.77 -6.64 3.38
C SER A 65 20.02 -5.51 4.09
N ILE A 66 20.23 -5.31 5.39
CA ILE A 66 19.74 -4.12 6.12
C ILE A 66 20.49 -2.87 5.65
N LYS A 67 21.81 -2.97 5.38
CA LYS A 67 22.56 -1.88 4.73
C LYS A 67 22.04 -1.55 3.33
N TYR A 68 21.53 -2.55 2.58
CA TYR A 68 20.86 -2.28 1.32
C TYR A 68 19.61 -1.43 1.52
N VAL A 69 18.77 -1.69 2.53
CA VAL A 69 17.59 -0.86 2.80
C VAL A 69 17.95 0.59 3.12
N ILE A 70 19.01 0.79 3.91
CA ILE A 70 19.43 2.12 4.36
C ILE A 70 20.17 2.90 3.26
N GLY A 71 20.89 2.19 2.37
CA GLY A 71 21.69 2.79 1.29
C GLY A 71 21.21 2.43 -0.12
N ALA A 72 19.97 1.99 -0.30
CA ALA A 72 19.45 1.50 -1.59
C ALA A 72 19.61 2.55 -2.70
N PRO A 73 19.24 3.83 -2.48
CA PRO A 73 19.34 4.85 -3.52
C PRO A 73 20.77 4.99 -4.06
N ASP A 74 21.77 5.05 -3.17
CA ASP A 74 23.18 5.19 -3.58
C ASP A 74 23.71 3.95 -4.29
N ILE A 75 23.32 2.75 -3.83
CA ILE A 75 23.71 1.48 -4.45
C ILE A 75 23.12 1.39 -5.87
N ILE A 76 21.84 1.73 -6.02
CA ILE A 76 21.13 1.75 -7.30
C ILE A 76 21.75 2.79 -8.23
N GLN A 77 21.99 4.01 -7.76
CA GLN A 77 22.59 5.07 -8.56
C GLN A 77 24.00 4.72 -9.05
N LYS A 78 24.82 4.13 -8.17
CA LYS A 78 26.15 3.65 -8.55
C LYS A 78 26.08 2.54 -9.61
N ALA A 79 25.17 1.59 -9.44
CA ALA A 79 24.95 0.51 -10.39
C ALA A 79 24.49 1.05 -11.76
N TYR A 80 23.54 1.98 -11.75
CA TYR A 80 23.04 2.66 -12.93
C TYR A 80 24.17 3.38 -13.70
N ASN A 81 24.98 4.18 -13.01
CA ASN A 81 26.11 4.89 -13.62
C ASN A 81 27.13 3.92 -14.25
N GLN A 82 27.36 2.76 -13.62
CA GLN A 82 28.26 1.73 -14.15
C GLN A 82 27.68 0.96 -15.34
N ALA A 83 26.36 0.78 -15.37
CA ALA A 83 25.68 0.04 -16.42
C ALA A 83 25.63 0.81 -17.74
N ASN A 84 25.75 2.15 -17.69
CA ASN A 84 25.78 3.04 -18.86
C ASN A 84 24.63 2.75 -19.85
N GLY A 85 23.41 2.70 -19.32
CA GLY A 85 22.18 2.44 -20.09
C GLY A 85 21.85 0.96 -20.30
N LYS A 86 22.76 0.02 -20.01
CA LYS A 86 22.48 -1.43 -20.08
C LYS A 86 21.69 -1.90 -18.85
N PRO A 87 20.93 -3.01 -18.96
CA PRO A 87 20.32 -3.65 -17.80
C PRO A 87 21.36 -4.08 -16.76
N PHE A 88 21.02 -3.95 -15.49
CA PHE A 88 21.84 -4.40 -14.38
C PHE A 88 20.99 -5.06 -13.30
N ALA A 89 21.58 -5.99 -12.56
CA ALA A 89 20.94 -6.64 -11.44
C ALA A 89 21.62 -6.27 -10.12
N ILE A 90 20.79 -6.08 -9.09
CA ILE A 90 21.24 -5.91 -7.72
C ILE A 90 20.79 -7.13 -6.92
N PRO A 91 21.70 -7.78 -6.17
CA PRO A 91 21.31 -8.79 -5.20
C PRO A 91 20.47 -8.15 -4.08
N ALA A 92 19.20 -8.56 -3.98
CA ALA A 92 18.32 -8.25 -2.87
C ALA A 92 18.27 -9.45 -1.90
N LEU A 93 17.41 -9.36 -0.88
CA LEU A 93 17.31 -10.33 0.23
C LEU A 93 17.15 -11.77 -0.24
N ASP A 94 16.21 -11.99 -1.16
CA ASP A 94 15.78 -13.33 -1.57
C ASP A 94 15.86 -13.54 -3.10
N GLU A 95 16.22 -12.49 -3.85
CA GLU A 95 16.18 -12.47 -5.32
C GLU A 95 17.24 -11.53 -5.93
N TYR A 96 17.44 -11.64 -7.24
CA TYR A 96 18.09 -10.58 -8.03
C TYR A 96 17.02 -9.64 -8.58
N GLN A 97 17.11 -8.36 -8.22
CA GLN A 97 16.28 -7.32 -8.83
C GLN A 97 16.96 -6.80 -10.09
N VAL A 98 16.34 -7.05 -11.24
CA VAL A 98 16.83 -6.57 -12.54
C VAL A 98 16.22 -5.20 -12.82
N PHE A 99 17.10 -4.23 -13.03
CA PHE A 99 16.76 -2.86 -13.38
C PHE A 99 17.06 -2.63 -14.86
N VAL A 100 16.11 -1.97 -15.53
CA VAL A 100 16.25 -1.50 -16.91
C VAL A 100 16.08 0.01 -16.95
N SER A 101 16.82 0.67 -17.83
CA SER A 101 16.78 2.14 -17.93
C SER A 101 16.74 2.69 -19.34
N SER A 102 17.04 1.87 -20.36
CA SER A 102 16.89 2.28 -21.75
C SER A 102 15.42 2.27 -22.16
N GLU A 103 15.00 3.21 -22.99
CA GLU A 103 13.63 3.28 -23.53
C GLU A 103 13.18 1.97 -24.19
N GLU A 104 14.07 1.31 -24.92
CA GLU A 104 13.80 0.03 -25.60
C GLU A 104 13.36 -1.06 -24.61
N HIS A 105 14.19 -1.38 -23.61
CA HIS A 105 13.84 -2.39 -22.59
C HIS A 105 12.62 -1.97 -21.75
N ILE A 106 12.40 -0.68 -21.48
CA ILE A 106 11.20 -0.22 -20.78
C ILE A 106 9.95 -0.50 -21.63
N ALA A 107 10.01 -0.23 -22.93
CA ALA A 107 8.93 -0.53 -23.86
C ALA A 107 8.69 -2.04 -24.00
N GLU A 108 9.74 -2.86 -23.96
CA GLU A 108 9.65 -4.32 -23.97
C GLU A 108 8.93 -4.86 -22.72
N ILE A 109 9.30 -4.39 -21.53
CA ILE A 109 8.61 -4.77 -20.27
C ILE A 109 7.13 -4.38 -20.35
N ASN A 110 6.83 -3.16 -20.79
CA ASN A 110 5.45 -2.67 -20.89
C ASN A 110 4.60 -3.45 -21.91
N ARG A 111 5.21 -4.06 -22.92
CA ARG A 111 4.52 -4.88 -23.95
C ARG A 111 4.48 -6.37 -23.60
N SER A 112 5.21 -6.81 -22.57
CA SER A 112 5.31 -8.21 -22.21
C SER A 112 3.97 -8.76 -21.71
N SER A 113 3.66 -10.02 -22.03
CA SER A 113 2.48 -10.71 -21.48
C SER A 113 2.64 -10.91 -19.97
N GLN A 114 1.51 -10.89 -19.25
CA GLN A 114 1.47 -11.26 -17.83
C GLN A 114 1.93 -12.72 -17.60
N ASP A 115 1.84 -13.59 -18.62
CA ASP A 115 2.35 -14.97 -18.55
C ASP A 115 3.89 -15.04 -18.44
N HIS A 116 4.58 -13.96 -18.85
CA HIS A 116 6.04 -13.85 -18.78
C HIS A 116 6.49 -12.93 -17.65
N LEU A 117 5.84 -11.77 -17.49
CA LEU A 117 6.12 -10.77 -16.47
C LEU A 117 4.83 -10.37 -15.76
N SER A 118 4.52 -11.08 -14.68
CA SER A 118 3.30 -10.88 -13.89
C SER A 118 3.50 -9.82 -12.82
N LEU A 119 2.77 -8.71 -12.93
CA LEU A 119 2.72 -7.70 -11.86
C LEU A 119 1.99 -8.25 -10.63
N HIS A 120 0.96 -9.07 -10.85
CA HIS A 120 0.17 -9.69 -9.79
C HIS A 120 1.01 -10.58 -8.90
N ASP A 121 1.85 -11.45 -9.47
CA ASP A 121 2.70 -12.34 -8.67
C ASP A 121 3.76 -11.55 -7.91
N ALA A 122 4.34 -10.53 -8.54
CA ALA A 122 5.29 -9.63 -7.89
C ALA A 122 4.65 -8.84 -6.73
N MET A 123 3.40 -8.41 -6.87
CA MET A 123 2.68 -7.72 -5.80
C MET A 123 2.20 -8.68 -4.72
N GLU A 124 1.72 -9.87 -5.07
CA GLU A 124 1.33 -10.89 -4.09
C GLU A 124 2.54 -11.32 -3.25
N ASP A 125 3.71 -11.47 -3.86
CA ASP A 125 4.91 -11.80 -3.12
C ASP A 125 5.31 -10.70 -2.11
N ARG A 126 5.10 -9.43 -2.47
CA ARG A 126 5.48 -8.27 -1.63
C ARG A 126 4.44 -7.89 -0.58
N ILE A 127 3.17 -7.92 -0.95
CA ILE A 127 2.05 -7.41 -0.14
C ILE A 127 1.43 -8.52 0.70
N LYS A 128 1.46 -9.76 0.20
CA LYS A 128 0.75 -10.91 0.77
C LYS A 128 -0.73 -10.57 0.98
N ALA A 129 -1.43 -10.22 -0.10
CA ALA A 129 -2.76 -9.61 -0.06
C ALA A 129 -3.79 -10.45 0.69
N LYS A 130 -3.64 -11.78 0.65
CA LYS A 130 -4.45 -12.70 1.45
C LYS A 130 -4.46 -12.37 2.94
N TYR A 131 -3.32 -11.97 3.50
CA TYR A 131 -3.19 -11.67 4.92
C TYR A 131 -3.41 -10.18 5.23
N THR A 132 -3.00 -9.30 4.32
CA THR A 132 -3.03 -7.85 4.53
C THR A 132 -4.34 -7.21 4.10
N PHE A 133 -5.10 -7.79 3.15
CA PHE A 133 -6.35 -7.25 2.60
C PHE A 133 -7.56 -8.12 2.97
N TYR A 134 -7.64 -8.58 4.22
CA TYR A 134 -8.82 -9.25 4.76
C TYR A 134 -9.23 -10.53 4.00
N GLY A 135 -8.25 -11.34 3.58
CA GLY A 135 -8.52 -12.57 2.82
C GLY A 135 -8.68 -12.37 1.31
N PHE A 136 -8.26 -11.22 0.78
CA PHE A 136 -8.32 -10.96 -0.66
C PHE A 136 -7.41 -11.90 -1.45
N GLU A 137 -7.99 -12.59 -2.43
CA GLU A 137 -7.25 -13.40 -3.39
C GLU A 137 -7.38 -12.78 -4.80
N THR A 138 -6.27 -12.73 -5.52
CA THR A 138 -6.19 -12.32 -6.93
C THR A 138 -6.51 -13.52 -7.84
N GLY A 139 -6.82 -13.27 -9.12
CA GLY A 139 -6.94 -14.35 -10.11
C GLY A 139 -8.32 -14.99 -10.20
N GLU A 140 -8.74 -15.82 -9.24
CA GLU A 140 -9.92 -16.68 -9.46
C GLU A 140 -11.25 -15.93 -9.60
N ILE A 141 -11.43 -14.87 -8.81
CA ILE A 141 -12.71 -14.13 -8.72
C ILE A 141 -12.78 -13.02 -9.77
N ASP A 142 -11.63 -12.45 -10.13
CA ASP A 142 -11.50 -11.38 -11.13
C ASP A 142 -10.13 -11.50 -11.83
N PRO A 143 -9.97 -12.42 -12.79
CA PRO A 143 -8.66 -12.76 -13.37
C PRO A 143 -8.03 -11.65 -14.22
N HIS A 144 -8.82 -10.67 -14.62
CA HIS A 144 -8.38 -9.57 -15.48
C HIS A 144 -8.52 -8.21 -14.80
N ASP A 145 -8.69 -8.18 -13.47
CA ASP A 145 -8.86 -6.94 -12.69
C ASP A 145 -9.93 -6.01 -13.28
N THR A 146 -11.00 -6.60 -13.81
CA THR A 146 -12.05 -5.86 -14.50
C THR A 146 -12.76 -4.88 -13.57
N VAL A 147 -12.93 -5.27 -12.30
CA VAL A 147 -13.59 -4.45 -11.27
C VAL A 147 -12.75 -3.24 -10.91
N PRO A 148 -11.52 -3.36 -10.34
CA PRO A 148 -10.72 -2.20 -9.99
C PRO A 148 -10.32 -1.38 -11.24
N GLY A 149 -10.11 -2.04 -12.39
CA GLY A 149 -9.85 -1.38 -13.65
C GLY A 149 -10.98 -0.43 -14.07
N ARG A 150 -12.23 -0.89 -14.06
CA ARG A 150 -13.40 -0.05 -14.39
C ARG A 150 -13.63 1.04 -13.36
N VAL A 151 -13.51 0.73 -12.07
CA VAL A 151 -13.69 1.70 -10.97
C VAL A 151 -12.70 2.86 -11.12
N LEU A 152 -11.40 2.57 -11.25
CA LEU A 152 -10.36 3.58 -11.22
C LEU A 152 -10.13 4.27 -12.57
N LYS A 153 -10.20 3.53 -13.69
CA LYS A 153 -9.90 4.09 -15.02
C LYS A 153 -11.09 4.71 -15.72
N PHE A 154 -12.32 4.36 -15.32
CA PHE A 154 -13.55 4.88 -15.93
C PHE A 154 -14.42 5.64 -14.92
N LEU A 155 -15.00 4.95 -13.93
CA LEU A 155 -16.02 5.54 -13.07
C LEU A 155 -15.49 6.73 -12.25
N LEU A 156 -14.30 6.61 -11.66
CA LEU A 156 -13.65 7.70 -10.93
C LEU A 156 -13.39 8.92 -11.81
N ARG A 157 -12.97 8.72 -13.06
CA ARG A 157 -12.68 9.81 -14.01
C ARG A 157 -13.95 10.52 -14.45
N THR A 158 -14.99 9.76 -14.80
CA THR A 158 -16.26 10.31 -15.27
C THR A 158 -17.04 11.01 -14.15
N ASN A 159 -16.90 10.57 -12.89
CA ASN A 159 -17.58 11.16 -11.74
C ASN A 159 -16.77 12.27 -11.05
N GLN A 160 -15.57 12.62 -11.54
CA GLN A 160 -14.75 13.66 -10.93
C GLN A 160 -15.48 15.02 -10.77
N PRO A 161 -16.29 15.51 -11.74
CA PRO A 161 -17.01 16.77 -11.55
C PRO A 161 -17.96 16.75 -10.34
N ALA A 162 -18.63 15.63 -10.10
CA ALA A 162 -19.54 15.47 -8.96
C ALA A 162 -18.80 15.34 -7.62
N LEU A 163 -17.59 14.77 -7.62
CA LEU A 163 -16.77 14.64 -6.41
C LEU A 163 -16.08 15.94 -6.01
N ARG A 164 -15.84 16.85 -6.95
CA ARG A 164 -14.98 18.03 -6.75
C ARG A 164 -15.38 18.91 -5.55
N PRO A 165 -16.67 19.29 -5.35
CA PRO A 165 -17.04 20.12 -4.20
C PRO A 165 -16.69 19.46 -2.86
N ARG A 166 -16.93 18.14 -2.75
CA ARG A 166 -16.60 17.36 -1.56
C ARG A 166 -15.09 17.25 -1.34
N ILE A 167 -14.33 17.05 -2.42
CA ILE A 167 -12.86 17.04 -2.35
C ILE A 167 -12.33 18.40 -1.87
N GLN A 168 -12.88 19.50 -2.38
CA GLN A 168 -12.48 20.84 -1.97
C GLN A 168 -12.75 21.08 -0.47
N GLU A 169 -13.95 20.72 0.01
CA GLU A 169 -14.28 20.77 1.44
C GLU A 169 -13.28 19.98 2.28
N LYS A 170 -12.90 18.76 1.85
CA LYS A 170 -11.90 17.94 2.56
C LYS A 170 -10.50 18.53 2.56
N ILE A 171 -10.12 19.26 1.52
CA ILE A 171 -8.86 20.00 1.48
C ILE A 171 -8.91 21.14 2.50
N GLU A 172 -9.97 21.95 2.50
CA GLU A 172 -10.15 23.08 3.43
C GLU A 172 -10.16 22.61 4.89
N GLU A 173 -10.88 21.53 5.21
CA GLU A 173 -10.88 20.89 6.52
C GLU A 173 -9.48 20.43 6.96
N ALA A 174 -8.70 19.85 6.05
CA ALA A 174 -7.34 19.41 6.34
C ALA A 174 -6.43 20.59 6.68
N PHE A 175 -6.47 21.65 5.87
CA PHE A 175 -5.72 22.88 6.14
C PHE A 175 -6.09 23.46 7.50
N SER A 176 -7.38 23.63 7.79
CA SER A 176 -7.85 24.15 9.07
C SER A 176 -7.38 23.30 10.27
N LYS A 177 -7.49 21.98 10.19
CA LYS A 177 -7.06 21.07 11.25
C LYS A 177 -5.55 21.06 11.46
N VAL A 178 -4.77 21.09 10.38
CA VAL A 178 -3.30 21.02 10.48
C VAL A 178 -2.73 22.36 10.93
N LEU A 179 -3.25 23.49 10.42
CA LEU A 179 -2.84 24.82 10.84
C LEU A 179 -3.21 25.10 12.30
N SER A 180 -4.39 24.70 12.77
CA SER A 180 -4.78 24.87 14.19
C SER A 180 -3.88 24.11 15.19
N LYS A 181 -3.17 23.08 14.72
CA LYS A 181 -2.19 22.31 15.53
C LYS A 181 -0.73 22.71 15.26
N GLY A 182 -0.50 23.67 14.36
CA GLY A 182 0.85 24.11 14.02
C GLY A 182 1.49 24.93 15.13
N LYS A 183 2.81 25.15 15.02
CA LYS A 183 3.55 25.96 15.98
C LYS A 183 3.50 27.43 15.54
N PRO A 184 3.03 28.37 16.38
CA PRO A 184 3.10 29.78 16.05
C PRO A 184 4.57 30.23 15.98
N VAL A 185 4.91 30.97 14.93
CA VAL A 185 6.22 31.55 14.65
C VAL A 185 5.99 32.97 14.14
N ASN A 186 6.06 33.96 15.03
CA ASN A 186 5.65 35.34 14.76
C ASN A 186 4.19 35.37 14.24
N ASP A 187 3.95 35.99 13.08
CA ASP A 187 2.65 36.05 12.41
C ASP A 187 2.33 34.80 11.56
N TRP A 188 3.20 33.79 11.56
CA TRP A 188 3.06 32.57 10.78
C TRP A 188 2.83 31.34 11.64
N THR A 189 2.28 30.28 11.03
CA THR A 189 2.13 28.97 11.67
C THR A 189 2.97 27.94 10.95
N SER A 190 3.96 27.37 11.65
CA SER A 190 4.83 26.32 11.12
C SER A 190 4.14 24.96 11.20
N VAL A 191 4.07 24.27 10.05
CA VAL A 191 3.48 22.94 9.90
C VAL A 191 4.39 22.01 9.10
N SER A 192 4.21 20.71 9.28
CA SER A 192 4.89 19.70 8.46
C SER A 192 4.18 19.57 7.11
N VAL A 193 4.90 19.81 6.01
CA VAL A 193 4.37 19.61 4.64
C VAL A 193 3.93 18.16 4.41
N LEU A 194 4.73 17.19 4.89
CA LEU A 194 4.36 15.78 4.81
C LEU A 194 3.14 15.47 5.70
N GLY A 195 3.05 16.08 6.88
CA GLY A 195 1.90 15.93 7.77
C GLY A 195 0.61 16.46 7.14
N LEU A 196 0.68 17.67 6.57
CA LEU A 196 -0.42 18.29 5.82
C LEU A 196 -0.85 17.42 4.64
N SER A 197 0.10 16.98 3.82
CA SER A 197 -0.18 16.17 2.63
C SER A 197 -0.81 14.82 2.98
N LYS A 198 -0.40 14.22 4.11
CA LYS A 198 -1.01 12.98 4.62
C LYS A 198 -2.45 13.19 5.10
N ASP A 199 -2.76 14.27 5.84
CA ASP A 199 -4.13 14.54 6.30
C ASP A 199 -5.06 14.86 5.11
N ILE A 200 -4.59 15.66 4.14
CA ILE A 200 -5.30 15.91 2.87
C ILE A 200 -5.58 14.59 2.14
N GLY A 201 -4.54 13.80 1.87
CA GLY A 201 -4.68 12.56 1.11
C GLY A 201 -5.59 11.54 1.80
N LEU A 202 -5.47 11.40 3.13
CA LEU A 202 -6.33 10.50 3.90
C LEU A 202 -7.81 10.90 3.81
N ARG A 203 -8.14 12.18 4.00
CA ARG A 203 -9.52 12.66 3.94
C ARG A 203 -10.12 12.51 2.55
N ILE A 204 -9.37 12.89 1.51
CA ILE A 204 -9.81 12.73 0.12
C ILE A 204 -10.05 11.25 -0.20
N ASN A 205 -9.12 10.38 0.19
CA ASN A 205 -9.26 8.94 -0.04
C ASN A 205 -10.49 8.38 0.67
N CYS A 206 -10.71 8.70 1.95
CA CYS A 206 -11.91 8.26 2.64
C CYS A 206 -13.18 8.81 1.96
N GLN A 207 -13.19 10.09 1.58
CA GLN A 207 -14.34 10.72 0.92
C GLN A 207 -14.71 10.04 -0.40
N VAL A 208 -13.72 9.72 -1.24
CA VAL A 208 -13.93 9.10 -2.54
C VAL A 208 -14.27 7.61 -2.40
N LEU A 209 -13.63 6.92 -1.45
CA LEU A 209 -13.79 5.47 -1.32
C LEU A 209 -15.09 5.06 -0.65
N VAL A 210 -15.49 5.76 0.42
CA VAL A 210 -16.58 5.33 1.31
C VAL A 210 -17.65 6.40 1.55
N GLY A 211 -17.53 7.56 0.92
CA GLY A 211 -18.52 8.64 1.01
C GLY A 211 -18.57 9.32 2.38
N ASP A 212 -19.54 10.22 2.54
CA ASP A 212 -19.66 11.13 3.70
C ASP A 212 -19.87 10.39 5.03
N GLU A 213 -20.58 9.26 4.99
CA GLU A 213 -20.97 8.49 6.19
C GLU A 213 -19.77 8.01 7.00
N LEU A 214 -18.75 7.48 6.32
CA LEU A 214 -17.55 6.95 6.96
C LEU A 214 -16.36 7.92 6.89
N ALA A 215 -16.30 8.80 5.89
CA ALA A 215 -15.20 9.76 5.77
C ALA A 215 -15.13 10.75 6.94
N ASN A 216 -16.28 11.06 7.55
CA ASN A 216 -16.38 11.92 8.73
C ASN A 216 -16.29 11.15 10.06
N ASN A 217 -16.25 9.81 10.02
CA ASN A 217 -16.15 9.00 11.21
C ASN A 217 -14.68 8.86 11.66
N GLN A 218 -14.30 9.60 12.70
CA GLN A 218 -12.93 9.60 13.20
C GLN A 218 -12.45 8.20 13.61
N ASP A 219 -13.35 7.35 14.12
CA ASP A 219 -13.05 5.96 14.50
C ASP A 219 -12.62 5.10 13.30
N TYR A 220 -13.27 5.32 12.15
CA TYR A 220 -12.91 4.68 10.89
C TYR A 220 -11.60 5.25 10.32
N VAL A 221 -11.46 6.57 10.30
CA VAL A 221 -10.26 7.25 9.77
C VAL A 221 -9.00 6.85 10.56
N ASP A 222 -9.08 6.78 11.88
CA ASP A 222 -7.97 6.33 12.73
C ASP A 222 -7.64 4.86 12.50
N ALA A 223 -8.66 4.02 12.26
CA ALA A 223 -8.46 2.63 11.90
C ALA A 223 -7.74 2.50 10.55
N VAL A 224 -8.10 3.30 9.54
CA VAL A 224 -7.41 3.34 8.23
C VAL A 224 -5.94 3.72 8.39
N LEU A 225 -5.65 4.77 9.16
CA LEU A 225 -4.26 5.18 9.39
C LEU A 225 -3.46 4.08 10.09
N ARG A 226 -4.05 3.44 11.11
CA ARG A 226 -3.39 2.35 11.84
C ARG A 226 -3.15 1.14 10.94
N TYR A 227 -4.17 0.74 10.19
CA TYR A 227 -4.11 -0.36 9.23
C TYR A 227 -2.99 -0.17 8.21
N SER A 228 -2.86 1.01 7.59
CA SER A 228 -1.80 1.26 6.61
C SER A 228 -0.40 1.04 7.20
N ASN A 229 -0.19 1.40 8.48
CA ASN A 229 1.08 1.13 9.17
C ASN A 229 1.26 -0.37 9.45
N ASP A 230 0.22 -1.09 9.87
CA ASP A 230 0.30 -2.53 10.12
C ASP A 230 0.58 -3.32 8.83
N VAL A 231 0.03 -2.89 7.68
CA VAL A 231 0.36 -3.47 6.36
C VAL A 231 1.83 -3.25 6.02
N VAL A 232 2.34 -2.02 6.10
CA VAL A 232 3.76 -1.73 5.81
C VAL A 232 4.69 -2.52 6.72
N LEU A 233 4.38 -2.61 8.01
CA LEU A 233 5.14 -3.43 8.96
C LEU A 233 5.10 -4.92 8.58
N SER A 234 3.93 -5.43 8.21
CA SER A 234 3.74 -6.82 7.80
C SER A 234 4.52 -7.14 6.52
N MET A 235 4.46 -6.25 5.52
CA MET A 235 5.21 -6.39 4.27
C MET A 235 6.72 -6.46 4.51
N GLU A 236 7.23 -5.51 5.29
CA GLU A 236 8.67 -5.46 5.60
C GLU A 236 9.09 -6.68 6.41
N PHE A 237 8.28 -7.12 7.38
CA PHE A 237 8.55 -8.34 8.14
C PHE A 237 8.55 -9.60 7.26
N CYS A 238 7.53 -9.78 6.42
CA CYS A 238 7.38 -10.95 5.54
C CYS A 238 8.56 -11.07 4.58
N ARG A 239 9.11 -9.93 4.12
CA ARG A 239 10.31 -9.90 3.27
C ARG A 239 11.55 -10.54 3.90
N TYR A 240 11.63 -10.66 5.22
CA TYR A 240 12.77 -11.32 5.90
C TYR A 240 12.42 -12.68 6.49
N MET A 241 11.21 -13.18 6.30
CA MET A 241 10.80 -14.42 6.93
C MET A 241 10.67 -15.56 5.92
N PRO A 242 11.10 -16.77 6.30
CA PRO A 242 10.80 -17.96 5.51
C PRO A 242 9.31 -18.11 5.23
N ALA A 243 8.96 -18.59 4.04
CA ALA A 243 7.57 -18.74 3.59
C ALA A 243 6.68 -19.54 4.56
N PHE A 244 7.24 -20.50 5.32
CA PHE A 244 6.47 -21.29 6.29
C PHE A 244 6.07 -20.51 7.56
N ILE A 245 6.72 -19.39 7.86
CA ILE A 245 6.38 -18.52 9.02
C ILE A 245 5.26 -17.54 8.66
N ILE A 246 5.21 -17.10 7.40
CA ILE A 246 4.29 -16.06 6.91
C ILE A 246 2.82 -16.36 7.24
N PRO A 247 2.27 -17.60 7.03
CA PRO A 247 0.88 -17.91 7.34
C PRO A 247 0.47 -17.75 8.80
N TYR A 248 1.43 -17.71 9.72
CA TYR A 248 1.17 -17.56 11.17
C TYR A 248 1.48 -16.15 11.64
N ALA A 249 2.64 -15.62 11.27
CA ALA A 249 3.12 -14.35 11.77
C ALA A 249 2.41 -13.15 11.11
N CYS A 250 2.15 -13.20 9.79
CA CYS A 250 1.51 -12.08 9.10
C CYS A 250 0.07 -11.82 9.62
N PRO A 251 -0.80 -12.85 9.77
CA PRO A 251 -2.09 -12.67 10.42
C PRO A 251 -2.00 -12.16 11.86
N ALA A 252 -1.00 -12.61 12.62
CA ALA A 252 -0.81 -12.15 14.00
C ALA A 252 -0.47 -10.66 14.07
N ILE A 253 0.43 -10.17 13.19
CA ILE A 253 0.77 -8.75 13.08
C ILE A 253 -0.47 -7.94 12.67
N MET A 254 -1.19 -8.38 11.64
CA MET A 254 -2.40 -7.69 11.17
C MET A 254 -3.55 -7.71 12.20
N ALA A 255 -3.62 -8.73 13.04
CA ALA A 255 -4.61 -8.84 14.12
C ALA A 255 -4.25 -8.01 15.36
N TRP A 256 -2.97 -7.71 15.58
CA TRP A 256 -2.47 -7.06 16.81
C TRP A 256 -3.19 -5.75 17.13
N SER A 257 -3.39 -4.89 16.13
CA SER A 257 -4.07 -3.60 16.32
C SER A 257 -5.61 -3.70 16.24
N GLY A 258 -6.13 -4.79 15.65
CA GLY A 258 -7.54 -4.92 15.27
C GLY A 258 -8.00 -3.96 14.16
N ALA A 259 -7.11 -3.13 13.59
CA ALA A 259 -7.49 -2.06 12.67
C ALA A 259 -8.15 -2.57 11.40
N MET A 260 -7.62 -3.62 10.78
CA MET A 260 -8.19 -4.24 9.59
C MET A 260 -9.61 -4.77 9.84
N LYS A 261 -9.83 -5.44 10.98
CA LYS A 261 -11.16 -5.94 11.38
C LYS A 261 -12.14 -4.79 11.63
N LYS A 262 -11.66 -3.70 12.21
CA LYS A 262 -12.46 -2.49 12.49
C LYS A 262 -12.89 -1.77 11.20
N ILE A 263 -11.99 -1.65 10.23
CA ILE A 263 -12.31 -1.16 8.88
C ILE A 263 -13.40 -2.04 8.24
N ALA A 264 -13.20 -3.37 8.27
CA ALA A 264 -14.19 -4.31 7.72
C ALA A 264 -15.55 -4.20 8.42
N ALA A 265 -15.57 -3.98 9.74
CA ALA A 265 -16.80 -3.82 10.52
C ALA A 265 -17.57 -2.54 10.18
N HIS A 266 -16.89 -1.46 9.78
CA HIS A 266 -17.51 -0.22 9.31
C HIS A 266 -17.98 -0.31 7.85
N ILE A 267 -17.17 -0.90 6.96
CA ILE A 267 -17.50 -1.01 5.52
C ILE A 267 -18.65 -1.99 5.28
N ARG A 268 -18.69 -3.12 6.00
CA ARG A 268 -19.66 -4.19 5.74
C ARG A 268 -21.13 -3.75 5.83
N PRO A 269 -21.58 -3.02 6.87
CA PRO A 269 -22.95 -2.50 6.93
C PRO A 269 -23.28 -1.60 5.73
N LEU A 270 -22.32 -0.76 5.31
CA LEU A 270 -22.50 0.15 4.18
C LEU A 270 -22.66 -0.63 2.87
N VAL A 271 -21.84 -1.66 2.65
CA VAL A 271 -21.99 -2.55 1.47
C VAL A 271 -23.36 -3.23 1.45
N ILE A 272 -23.82 -3.77 2.58
CA ILE A 272 -25.13 -4.42 2.70
C ILE A 272 -26.24 -3.42 2.39
N GLN A 273 -26.15 -2.20 2.92
CA GLN A 273 -27.11 -1.13 2.67
C GLN A 273 -27.14 -0.75 1.17
N ARG A 274 -25.99 -0.61 0.52
CA ARG A 274 -25.91 -0.27 -0.92
C ARG A 274 -26.49 -1.37 -1.80
N LEU A 275 -26.24 -2.64 -1.47
CA LEU A 275 -26.88 -3.78 -2.17
C LEU A 275 -28.41 -3.75 -2.02
N ARG A 276 -28.92 -3.47 -0.82
CA ARG A 276 -30.37 -3.30 -0.61
C ARG A 276 -30.94 -2.11 -1.39
N TYR A 277 -30.23 -0.99 -1.47
CA TYR A 277 -30.67 0.17 -2.23
C TYR A 277 -30.79 -0.13 -3.73
N ILE A 278 -29.94 -0.98 -4.28
CA ILE A 278 -30.05 -1.46 -5.66
C ILE A 278 -31.33 -2.27 -5.85
N GLU A 279 -31.63 -3.20 -4.94
CA GLU A 279 -32.87 -4.01 -4.98
C GLU A 279 -34.12 -3.12 -4.86
N GLU A 280 -34.07 -2.12 -3.98
CA GLU A 280 -35.13 -1.14 -3.75
C GLU A 280 -35.17 -0.02 -4.81
N LYS A 281 -34.29 -0.05 -5.82
CA LYS A 281 -34.15 0.98 -6.89
C LYS A 281 -34.00 2.42 -6.35
N LYS A 282 -33.29 2.58 -5.24
CA LYS A 282 -32.98 3.87 -4.63
C LYS A 282 -31.79 4.54 -5.31
N ILE A 283 -31.69 5.85 -5.11
CA ILE A 283 -30.53 6.64 -5.56
C ILE A 283 -29.31 6.21 -4.74
N LEU A 284 -28.24 5.84 -5.42
CA LEU A 284 -26.98 5.43 -4.80
C LEU A 284 -26.02 6.62 -4.69
N PRO A 285 -25.27 6.73 -3.58
CA PRO A 285 -24.16 7.65 -3.49
C PRO A 285 -23.07 7.33 -4.52
N SER A 286 -22.47 8.38 -5.08
CA SER A 286 -21.33 8.26 -6.00
C SER A 286 -20.04 8.14 -5.19
N ASP A 287 -19.64 6.90 -4.91
CA ASP A 287 -18.43 6.50 -4.18
C ASP A 287 -17.89 5.16 -4.71
N CYS A 288 -16.67 4.78 -4.32
CA CYS A 288 -16.09 3.53 -4.81
C CYS A 288 -16.82 2.27 -4.35
N ILE A 289 -17.55 2.27 -3.23
CA ILE A 289 -18.36 1.11 -2.82
C ILE A 289 -19.43 0.86 -3.89
N THR A 290 -20.18 1.88 -4.26
CA THR A 290 -21.19 1.80 -5.32
C THR A 290 -20.56 1.35 -6.63
N TRP A 291 -19.44 1.96 -7.02
CA TRP A 291 -18.77 1.63 -8.28
C TRP A 291 -18.21 0.21 -8.34
N VAL A 292 -17.71 -0.32 -7.22
CA VAL A 292 -17.28 -1.72 -7.12
C VAL A 292 -18.48 -2.66 -7.29
N ILE A 293 -19.61 -2.36 -6.66
CA ILE A 293 -20.84 -3.17 -6.79
C ILE A 293 -21.38 -3.17 -8.23
N GLU A 294 -21.37 -1.99 -8.88
CA GLU A 294 -21.80 -1.83 -10.27
C GLU A 294 -20.86 -2.54 -11.25
N SER A 295 -19.56 -2.53 -10.97
CA SER A 295 -18.54 -3.17 -11.80
C SER A 295 -18.45 -4.68 -11.59
N SER A 296 -19.00 -5.20 -10.49
CA SER A 296 -19.04 -6.63 -10.18
C SER A 296 -20.13 -7.32 -10.99
N THR A 297 -19.75 -8.13 -11.98
CA THR A 297 -20.68 -8.76 -12.93
C THR A 297 -21.05 -10.20 -12.56
N THR A 298 -20.25 -10.86 -11.71
CA THR A 298 -20.50 -12.25 -11.29
C THR A 298 -21.02 -12.34 -9.84
N PRO A 299 -21.73 -13.42 -9.47
CA PRO A 299 -22.16 -13.62 -8.08
C PRO A 299 -20.99 -13.69 -7.08
N ARG A 300 -19.85 -14.28 -7.48
CA ARG A 300 -18.63 -14.33 -6.64
C ARG A 300 -18.07 -12.93 -6.38
N GLN A 301 -18.05 -12.06 -7.40
CA GLN A 301 -17.62 -10.66 -7.28
C GLN A 301 -18.57 -9.84 -6.39
N ARG A 302 -19.87 -10.09 -6.48
CA ARG A 302 -20.92 -9.36 -5.74
C ARG A 302 -21.13 -9.80 -4.30
N THR A 303 -20.37 -10.78 -3.80
CA THR A 303 -20.46 -11.14 -2.38
C THR A 303 -20.05 -9.94 -1.51
N VAL A 304 -20.75 -9.74 -0.38
CA VAL A 304 -20.44 -8.67 0.57
C VAL A 304 -18.97 -8.73 0.99
N GLU A 305 -18.47 -9.95 1.24
CA GLU A 305 -17.09 -10.20 1.62
C GLU A 305 -16.10 -9.70 0.56
N ARG A 306 -16.32 -10.07 -0.71
CA ARG A 306 -15.44 -9.66 -1.80
C ARG A 306 -15.42 -8.15 -1.98
N ILE A 307 -16.56 -7.49 -1.87
CA ILE A 307 -16.64 -6.03 -1.97
C ILE A 307 -15.88 -5.37 -0.81
N VAL A 308 -16.05 -5.86 0.43
CA VAL A 308 -15.29 -5.36 1.59
C VAL A 308 -13.78 -5.50 1.37
N GLN A 309 -13.33 -6.67 0.91
CA GLN A 309 -11.92 -6.92 0.60
C GLN A 309 -11.38 -5.98 -0.49
N GLN A 310 -12.16 -5.76 -1.56
CA GLN A 310 -11.79 -4.83 -2.64
C GLN A 310 -11.63 -3.40 -2.12
N ILE A 311 -12.52 -2.92 -1.26
CA ILE A 311 -12.44 -1.56 -0.71
C ILE A 311 -11.23 -1.43 0.21
N ILE A 312 -10.95 -2.44 1.05
CA ILE A 312 -9.74 -2.48 1.90
C ILE A 312 -8.46 -2.45 1.05
N ALA A 313 -8.42 -3.20 -0.06
CA ALA A 313 -7.30 -3.20 -1.00
C ALA A 313 -7.13 -1.80 -1.65
N LEU A 314 -8.22 -1.18 -2.11
CA LEU A 314 -8.22 0.16 -2.68
C LEU A 314 -7.77 1.23 -1.67
N THR A 315 -8.17 1.10 -0.39
CA THR A 315 -7.73 1.99 0.69
C THR A 315 -6.22 1.96 0.87
N PHE A 316 -5.58 0.78 0.86
CA PHE A 316 -4.13 0.70 0.94
C PHE A 316 -3.46 1.21 -0.35
N ALA A 317 -4.00 0.83 -1.51
CA ALA A 317 -3.43 1.15 -2.81
C ALA A 317 -3.37 2.66 -3.09
N SER A 318 -4.25 3.48 -2.49
CA SER A 318 -4.26 4.94 -2.68
C SER A 318 -3.61 5.74 -1.55
N ALA A 319 -3.14 5.09 -0.48
CA ALA A 319 -2.78 5.76 0.76
C ALA A 319 -1.55 6.69 0.67
N HIS A 320 -0.60 6.40 -0.22
CA HIS A 320 0.75 6.98 -0.15
C HIS A 320 1.15 7.84 -1.35
N GLN A 321 0.71 7.53 -2.57
CA GLN A 321 1.23 8.22 -3.76
C GLN A 321 0.84 9.71 -3.76
N LEU A 322 -0.41 10.04 -3.45
CA LEU A 322 -0.91 11.41 -3.46
C LEU A 322 -0.22 12.29 -2.40
N PRO A 323 -0.14 11.89 -1.11
CA PRO A 323 0.61 12.68 -0.13
C PRO A 323 2.08 12.92 -0.50
N LEU A 324 2.76 11.92 -1.07
CA LEU A 324 4.15 12.06 -1.47
C LEU A 324 4.30 13.01 -2.66
N ALA A 325 3.47 12.85 -3.70
CA ALA A 325 3.46 13.75 -4.85
C ALA A 325 3.23 15.21 -4.40
N LEU A 326 2.22 15.46 -3.57
CA LEU A 326 1.95 16.79 -3.04
C LEU A 326 3.12 17.35 -2.21
N THR A 327 3.74 16.52 -1.37
CA THR A 327 4.90 16.92 -0.57
C THR A 327 6.05 17.38 -1.46
N PHE A 328 6.40 16.59 -2.48
CA PHE A 328 7.48 16.93 -3.40
C PHE A 328 7.13 18.14 -4.27
N THR A 329 5.87 18.27 -4.72
CA THR A 329 5.44 19.45 -5.47
C THR A 329 5.62 20.73 -4.65
N ILE A 330 5.18 20.74 -3.40
CA ILE A 330 5.34 21.91 -2.51
C ILE A 330 6.83 22.23 -2.31
N TYR A 331 7.67 21.22 -2.04
CA TYR A 331 9.11 21.44 -1.91
C TYR A 331 9.76 21.98 -3.18
N ASN A 332 9.37 21.48 -4.36
CA ASN A 332 9.89 21.98 -5.62
C ASN A 332 9.46 23.44 -5.86
N LEU A 333 8.23 23.83 -5.53
CA LEU A 333 7.79 25.23 -5.63
C LEU A 333 8.57 26.15 -4.67
N CYS A 334 8.95 25.66 -3.50
CA CYS A 334 9.82 26.42 -2.59
C CYS A 334 11.24 26.59 -3.14
N LEU A 335 11.76 25.60 -3.87
CA LEU A 335 13.09 25.64 -4.48
C LEU A 335 13.13 26.40 -5.80
N HIS A 336 11.99 26.49 -6.50
CA HIS A 336 11.81 27.14 -7.80
C HIS A 336 10.69 28.19 -7.76
N PRO A 337 10.88 29.32 -7.06
CA PRO A 337 9.85 30.36 -6.93
C PRO A 337 9.41 30.99 -8.25
N GLU A 338 10.22 30.88 -9.30
CA GLU A 338 9.91 31.35 -10.66
C GLU A 338 8.63 30.74 -11.25
N TYR A 339 8.20 29.56 -10.75
CA TYR A 339 6.95 28.93 -11.16
C TYR A 339 5.71 29.46 -10.44
N ILE A 340 5.87 30.15 -9.30
CA ILE A 340 4.73 30.53 -8.45
C ILE A 340 3.81 31.53 -9.14
N GLU A 341 4.36 32.62 -9.71
CA GLU A 341 3.51 33.64 -10.34
C GLU A 341 2.80 33.13 -11.61
N PRO A 342 3.46 32.41 -12.54
CA PRO A 342 2.76 31.78 -13.66
C PRO A 342 1.60 30.87 -13.25
N LEU A 343 1.78 30.05 -12.20
CA LEU A 343 0.72 29.18 -11.68
C LEU A 343 -0.42 30.00 -11.04
N ASN A 344 -0.09 31.08 -10.33
CA ASN A 344 -1.10 31.99 -9.76
C ASN A 344 -1.90 32.70 -10.87
N GLU A 345 -1.25 33.15 -11.94
CA GLU A 345 -1.94 33.73 -13.09
C GLU A 345 -2.89 32.72 -13.72
N GLU A 346 -2.43 31.48 -13.96
CA GLU A 346 -3.29 30.41 -14.48
C GLU A 346 -4.51 30.17 -13.59
N ILE A 347 -4.32 30.08 -12.27
CA ILE A 347 -5.42 29.93 -11.31
C ILE A 347 -6.39 31.12 -11.38
N ARG A 348 -5.90 32.37 -11.37
CA ARG A 348 -6.74 33.58 -11.43
C ARG A 348 -7.51 33.63 -12.74
N THR A 349 -6.89 33.30 -13.87
CA THR A 349 -7.54 33.23 -15.18
C THR A 349 -8.67 32.20 -15.15
N MET A 350 -8.41 30.99 -14.66
CA MET A 350 -9.44 29.95 -14.58
C MET A 350 -10.60 30.37 -13.67
N LEU A 351 -10.31 30.94 -12.50
CA LEU A 351 -11.33 31.43 -11.56
C LEU A 351 -12.18 32.58 -12.11
N SER A 352 -11.67 33.35 -13.08
CA SER A 352 -12.41 34.42 -13.75
C SER A 352 -13.43 33.93 -14.79
N LEU A 353 -13.30 32.68 -15.25
CA LEU A 353 -14.22 32.07 -16.22
C LEU A 353 -15.52 31.61 -15.53
N PRO A 354 -16.64 31.48 -16.27
CA PRO A 354 -17.85 30.85 -15.74
C PRO A 354 -17.59 29.40 -15.35
N GLU A 355 -18.12 28.92 -14.22
CA GLU A 355 -17.87 27.57 -13.67
C GLU A 355 -18.04 26.43 -14.70
N GLU A 356 -18.92 26.62 -15.68
CA GLU A 356 -19.21 25.68 -16.78
C GLU A 356 -18.03 25.48 -17.76
N VAL A 357 -17.12 26.44 -17.84
CA VAL A 357 -15.98 26.47 -18.78
C VAL A 357 -14.70 25.96 -18.14
N HIS A 358 -14.58 26.06 -16.82
CA HIS A 358 -13.39 25.62 -16.08
C HIS A 358 -12.99 24.16 -16.38
N TYR A 359 -13.93 23.32 -16.84
CA TYR A 359 -13.74 21.87 -16.94
C TYR A 359 -14.08 21.25 -18.30
N LYS A 360 -14.48 22.03 -19.32
CA LYS A 360 -14.77 21.52 -20.68
C LYS A 360 -13.52 21.31 -21.53
N ASN A 361 -12.41 21.96 -21.21
CA ASN A 361 -11.16 21.85 -21.95
C ASN A 361 -10.19 20.90 -21.22
N ARG A 362 -10.32 19.59 -21.43
CA ARG A 362 -9.19 18.67 -21.25
C ARG A 362 -8.73 18.18 -22.62
N PRO A 363 -7.42 18.22 -22.91
CA PRO A 363 -6.87 17.41 -23.99
C PRO A 363 -7.25 15.95 -23.73
N SER A 364 -7.82 15.31 -24.76
CA SER A 364 -8.17 13.89 -24.81
C SER A 364 -6.96 12.99 -24.58
#